data_AF-A0A962Z4W1-F1
#
_entry.id   AF-A0A962Z4W1-F1
#
_cell.length_a   1.000
_cell.length_b   1.000
_cell.length_c   1.000
_cell.angle_alpha   90.00
_cell.angle_beta   90.00
_cell.angle_gamma   90.00
#
_symmetry.space_group_name_H-M   'P 1'
#
loop_
_entity.id
_entity.type
_entity.pdbx_description
1 polymer ?
#
loop_
_entity_poly.entity_id
_entity_poly.type
_entity_poly.pdbx_seq_one_letter_code
_entity_poly.pdbx_strand_id
1 'polypeptide(L)'
;MPMILAIYGSARVLEKFPTRNSGGLARSGTHFQQIIRRHISISRSLQGIPDKSSGMVPELPDGDELQQFGGHLFEALFVGSVRRLYDVARSQQRGRALNIILTCTVPWIATLPWEFAFDPSRRKFLATEEVHFVRNVLTSVPAQIIERRAGALQILVVAALPQRSTFLDLEEEEARIRLGFKSLVDAGLVQIEVLVDATPSRLHDWIQARDISGHRYDVVHFSGHGEFDAEGEEGKLIFVNSYGGAQEVDVRTLREILCGRGIHLVFLNACDSGRGSRSRSRRNSGVAQALVEGGLPAVVANQYEVLDSAAISFSERFYWSLALGATLGAAAREARIALNYQIHGESIDWAIPVLYARDPEFRLCQPLAQPRRAAVGAMPGIGPEAAAGLRRGAAKTRRLRVGIADIDLQFTELEGILARLNSVQDEIEFKRVDVVVPLGVWQLAGDTDAGVTHYLHAERIVEKLKRHPSSLGVDLLACITTHPLRDDNIYNLYGWWSGEKERPVLLFSTWNLAIPTLGELSGRVIANELVAGIAAQLLESGGGQRAIHKQGAKSCPFYFNQERDAAQLSQPLRFDAGCREKLLGQLPAALVDAFDSLLGAFANGTD
;
A
#
# COMPACT_ATOMS: atom_id res chain seq x y z
N MET A 1 -11.39 24.68 -28.18
CA MET A 1 -11.17 23.22 -28.19
C MET A 1 -9.71 22.98 -27.86
N PRO A 2 -9.36 22.10 -26.90
CA PRO A 2 -7.96 21.81 -26.58
C PRO A 2 -7.24 21.18 -27.79
N MET A 3 -5.92 21.30 -27.80
CA MET A 3 -5.03 20.77 -28.85
C MET A 3 -3.95 19.88 -28.20
N ILE A 4 -3.50 18.84 -28.89
CA ILE A 4 -2.29 18.09 -28.53
C ILE A 4 -1.14 18.55 -29.42
N LEU A 5 -0.06 19.01 -28.79
CA LEU A 5 1.24 19.16 -29.44
C LEU A 5 2.13 17.98 -29.05
N ALA A 6 2.50 17.14 -30.01
CA ALA A 6 3.44 16.04 -29.83
C ALA A 6 4.77 16.36 -30.50
N ILE A 7 5.86 16.10 -29.78
CA ILE A 7 7.23 16.44 -30.21
C ILE A 7 8.12 15.21 -30.02
N TYR A 8 8.91 14.87 -31.04
CA TYR A 8 9.97 13.86 -30.92
C TYR A 8 11.13 14.23 -31.86
N GLY A 9 12.33 14.40 -31.31
CA GLY A 9 13.45 14.95 -32.07
C GLY A 9 13.10 16.33 -32.65
N SER A 10 13.24 16.48 -33.97
CA SER A 10 12.85 17.69 -34.70
C SER A 10 11.38 17.69 -35.17
N ALA A 11 10.69 16.55 -35.11
CA ALA A 11 9.32 16.42 -35.57
C ALA A 11 8.33 17.03 -34.56
N ARG A 12 7.37 17.80 -35.07
CA ARG A 12 6.29 18.43 -34.29
C ARG A 12 4.97 18.19 -34.99
N VAL A 13 3.99 17.70 -34.25
CA VAL A 13 2.64 17.42 -34.75
C VAL A 13 1.64 18.10 -33.84
N LEU A 14 0.68 18.81 -34.43
CA LEU A 14 -0.39 19.49 -33.71
C LEU A 14 -1.73 18.92 -34.16
N GLU A 15 -2.47 18.29 -33.25
CA GLU A 15 -3.77 17.69 -33.53
C GLU A 15 -4.84 18.26 -32.60
N LYS A 16 -6.09 18.22 -33.05
CA LYS A 16 -7.23 18.60 -32.20
C LYS A 16 -7.42 17.57 -31.10
N PHE A 17 -7.73 18.02 -29.88
CA PHE A 17 -8.07 17.15 -28.74
C PHE A 17 -9.60 17.16 -28.52
N PRO A 18 -10.35 16.20 -29.10
CA PRO A 18 -11.80 16.17 -29.04
C PRO A 18 -12.31 15.73 -27.66
N THR A 19 -12.74 16.70 -26.84
CA THR A 19 -13.34 16.43 -25.51
C THR A 19 -14.87 16.39 -25.53
N ARG A 20 -15.50 16.70 -26.66
CA ARG A 20 -16.96 16.69 -26.87
C ARG A 20 -17.30 16.17 -28.26
N ASN A 21 -18.49 15.59 -28.41
CA ASN A 21 -19.06 15.25 -29.71
C ASN A 21 -19.31 16.54 -30.50
N SER A 22 -18.47 16.81 -31.51
CA SER A 22 -18.66 17.89 -32.48
C SER A 22 -18.80 17.24 -33.86
N GLY A 23 -19.87 17.60 -34.58
CA GLY A 23 -20.41 16.92 -35.78
C GLY A 23 -19.39 16.55 -36.85
N GLY A 24 -18.91 15.29 -36.78
CA GLY A 24 -17.95 14.69 -37.70
C GLY A 24 -17.01 13.68 -37.00
N LEU A 25 -16.71 13.87 -35.72
CA LEU A 25 -15.89 13.00 -34.87
C LEU A 25 -16.71 12.34 -33.75
N ALA A 26 -17.84 11.72 -34.09
CA ALA A 26 -18.79 11.17 -33.12
C ALA A 26 -18.19 10.09 -32.20
N ARG A 27 -17.13 9.38 -32.62
CA ARG A 27 -16.44 8.37 -31.80
C ARG A 27 -15.57 9.00 -30.70
N SER A 28 -14.92 10.14 -30.95
CA SER A 28 -13.94 10.69 -30.00
C SER A 28 -14.54 11.28 -28.72
N GLY A 29 -15.71 11.94 -28.81
CA GLY A 29 -16.40 12.41 -27.61
C GLY A 29 -17.03 11.28 -26.79
N THR A 30 -17.25 10.09 -27.37
CA THR A 30 -17.64 8.90 -26.60
C THR A 30 -16.51 8.36 -25.73
N HIS A 31 -15.24 8.40 -26.17
CA HIS A 31 -14.12 7.97 -25.33
C HIS A 31 -14.01 8.81 -24.06
N PHE A 32 -14.10 10.15 -24.15
CA PHE A 32 -14.05 11.02 -22.98
C PHE A 32 -15.19 10.80 -21.99
N GLN A 33 -16.40 10.53 -22.49
CA GLN A 33 -17.53 10.20 -21.62
C GLN A 33 -17.26 8.89 -20.85
N GLN A 34 -16.72 7.86 -21.52
CA GLN A 34 -16.37 6.61 -20.87
C GLN A 34 -15.22 6.79 -19.86
N ILE A 35 -14.19 7.57 -20.22
CA ILE A 35 -13.07 7.87 -19.33
C ILE A 35 -13.58 8.55 -18.05
N ILE A 36 -14.40 9.59 -18.19
CA ILE A 36 -14.93 10.33 -17.04
C ILE A 36 -15.82 9.45 -16.17
N ARG A 37 -16.71 8.66 -16.78
CA ARG A 37 -17.59 7.73 -16.04
C ARG A 37 -16.78 6.73 -15.23
N ARG A 38 -15.81 6.07 -15.84
CA ARG A 38 -14.99 5.06 -15.17
C ARG A 38 -14.08 5.68 -14.11
N HIS A 39 -13.47 6.82 -14.38
CA HIS A 39 -12.67 7.57 -13.39
C HIS A 39 -13.49 7.94 -12.14
N ILE A 40 -14.73 8.42 -12.32
CA ILE A 40 -15.65 8.70 -11.21
C ILE A 40 -16.03 7.41 -10.47
N SER A 41 -16.29 6.32 -11.20
CA SER A 41 -16.61 5.02 -10.61
C SER A 41 -15.48 4.52 -9.72
N ILE A 42 -14.23 4.51 -10.21
CA ILE A 42 -13.04 4.10 -9.45
C ILE A 42 -12.88 4.97 -8.20
N SER A 43 -12.98 6.29 -8.34
CA SER A 43 -12.88 7.21 -7.19
C SER A 43 -13.94 6.90 -6.12
N ARG A 44 -15.17 6.58 -6.53
CA ARG A 44 -16.24 6.21 -5.60
C ARG A 44 -16.02 4.85 -4.95
N SER A 45 -15.53 3.87 -5.71
CA SER A 45 -15.17 2.55 -5.20
C SER A 45 -14.14 2.65 -4.08
N LEU A 46 -13.10 3.45 -4.30
CA LEU A 46 -12.03 3.66 -3.32
C LEU A 46 -12.52 4.40 -2.08
N GLN A 47 -13.31 5.45 -2.26
CA GLN A 47 -13.88 6.25 -1.16
C GLN A 47 -15.04 5.57 -0.43
N GLY A 48 -15.48 4.39 -0.86
CA GLY A 48 -16.66 3.72 -0.30
C GLY A 48 -17.97 4.49 -0.49
N ILE A 49 -18.05 5.37 -1.50
CA ILE A 49 -19.22 6.22 -1.75
C ILE A 49 -20.21 5.48 -2.66
N PRO A 50 -21.47 5.25 -2.22
CA PRO A 50 -22.48 4.58 -3.04
C PRO A 50 -22.85 5.37 -4.30
N ASP A 51 -23.16 4.66 -5.38
CA ASP A 51 -23.76 5.28 -6.56
C ASP A 51 -25.20 5.71 -6.27
N LYS A 52 -25.56 6.93 -6.68
CA LYS A 52 -26.91 7.50 -6.45
C LYS A 52 -28.03 6.68 -7.10
N SER A 53 -27.74 5.93 -8.16
CA SER A 53 -28.74 5.14 -8.89
C SER A 53 -28.93 3.73 -8.33
N SER A 54 -27.87 3.09 -7.83
CA SER A 54 -27.94 1.73 -7.29
C SER A 54 -28.02 1.66 -5.77
N GLY A 55 -27.61 2.71 -5.06
CA GLY A 55 -27.44 2.70 -3.60
C GLY A 55 -26.28 1.81 -3.12
N MET A 56 -25.48 1.25 -4.04
CA MET A 56 -24.36 0.36 -3.73
C MET A 56 -23.04 1.01 -4.12
N VAL A 57 -21.96 0.68 -3.38
CA VAL A 57 -20.60 1.06 -3.75
C VAL A 57 -20.20 0.28 -5.02
N PRO A 58 -19.76 0.95 -6.10
CA PRO A 58 -19.33 0.26 -7.31
C PRO A 58 -18.10 -0.59 -7.05
N GLU A 59 -17.99 -1.74 -7.70
CA GLU A 59 -16.78 -2.57 -7.65
C GLU A 59 -15.64 -1.95 -8.48
N LEU A 60 -14.40 -2.26 -8.11
CA LEU A 60 -13.23 -1.88 -8.90
C LEU A 60 -13.20 -2.66 -10.23
N PRO A 61 -12.65 -2.06 -11.31
CA PRO A 61 -12.57 -2.73 -12.59
C PRO A 61 -11.75 -4.01 -12.53
N ASP A 62 -12.26 -5.08 -13.11
CA ASP A 62 -11.46 -6.28 -13.37
C ASP A 62 -10.42 -6.03 -14.49
N GLY A 63 -9.61 -7.05 -14.80
CA GLY A 63 -8.56 -6.92 -15.81
C GLY A 63 -9.05 -6.60 -17.23
N ASP A 64 -10.24 -7.07 -17.62
CA ASP A 64 -10.79 -6.82 -18.96
C ASP A 64 -11.43 -5.42 -19.02
N GLU A 65 -12.12 -5.02 -17.96
CA GLU A 65 -12.66 -3.67 -17.83
C GLU A 65 -11.55 -2.62 -17.77
N LEU A 66 -10.43 -2.93 -17.11
CA LEU A 66 -9.28 -2.03 -17.04
C LEU A 66 -8.60 -1.88 -18.40
N GLN A 67 -8.49 -2.95 -19.20
CA GLN A 67 -8.00 -2.87 -20.57
C GLN A 67 -8.91 -2.01 -21.46
N GLN A 68 -10.24 -2.13 -21.31
CA GLN A 68 -11.19 -1.29 -22.04
C GLN A 68 -11.05 0.18 -21.65
N PHE A 69 -10.98 0.48 -20.35
CA PHE A 69 -10.75 1.82 -19.83
C PHE A 69 -9.43 2.41 -20.36
N GLY A 70 -8.36 1.63 -20.30
CA GLY A 70 -7.05 1.98 -20.83
C GLY A 70 -7.06 2.23 -22.34
N GLY A 71 -7.84 1.46 -23.09
CA GLY A 71 -8.03 1.65 -24.54
C GLY A 71 -8.68 3.00 -24.85
N HIS A 72 -9.66 3.44 -24.04
CA HIS A 72 -10.24 4.77 -24.20
C HIS A 72 -9.21 5.87 -23.92
N LEU A 73 -8.37 5.73 -22.89
CA LEU A 73 -7.29 6.68 -22.58
C LEU A 73 -6.25 6.75 -23.71
N PHE A 74 -5.86 5.61 -24.27
CA PHE A 74 -4.92 5.53 -25.39
C PHE A 74 -5.46 6.25 -26.63
N GLU A 75 -6.67 5.94 -27.06
CA GLU A 75 -7.29 6.56 -28.24
C GLU A 75 -7.55 8.07 -28.03
N ALA A 76 -7.70 8.52 -26.79
CA ALA A 76 -7.79 9.94 -26.47
C ALA A 76 -6.43 10.66 -26.60
N LEU A 77 -5.31 10.03 -26.23
CA LEU A 77 -3.96 10.62 -26.30
C LEU A 77 -3.34 10.54 -27.71
N PHE A 78 -3.48 9.41 -28.38
CA PHE A 78 -2.79 9.13 -29.65
C PHE A 78 -3.73 9.34 -30.85
N VAL A 79 -4.17 10.57 -31.04
CA VAL A 79 -5.06 10.96 -32.15
C VAL A 79 -4.28 11.26 -33.43
N GLY A 80 -4.84 10.86 -34.58
CA GLY A 80 -4.34 11.26 -35.90
C GLY A 80 -2.82 11.08 -36.06
N SER A 81 -2.13 12.15 -36.42
CA SER A 81 -0.69 12.13 -36.67
C SER A 81 0.16 11.94 -35.39
N VAL A 82 -0.41 12.17 -34.20
CA VAL A 82 0.28 11.90 -32.91
C VAL A 82 0.58 10.42 -32.76
N ARG A 83 -0.36 9.54 -33.16
CA ARG A 83 -0.16 8.08 -33.15
C ARG A 83 1.01 7.66 -34.01
N ARG A 84 1.09 8.21 -35.24
CA ARG A 84 2.18 7.94 -36.17
C ARG A 84 3.53 8.39 -35.59
N LEU A 85 3.57 9.58 -34.97
CA LEU A 85 4.79 10.07 -34.33
C LEU A 85 5.23 9.16 -33.18
N TYR A 86 4.29 8.71 -32.35
CA TYR A 86 4.55 7.76 -31.27
C TYR A 86 5.11 6.42 -31.79
N ASP A 87 4.51 5.85 -32.83
CA ASP A 87 4.99 4.60 -33.43
C ASP A 87 6.42 4.73 -33.96
N VAL A 88 6.73 5.86 -34.62
CA VAL A 88 8.08 6.18 -35.11
C VAL A 88 9.04 6.35 -33.92
N ALA A 89 8.67 7.15 -32.92
CA ALA A 89 9.49 7.42 -31.75
C ALA A 89 9.91 6.13 -31.04
N ARG A 90 8.97 5.21 -30.82
CA ARG A 90 9.26 3.91 -30.21
C ARG A 90 10.17 3.05 -31.11
N SER A 91 9.92 2.99 -32.42
CA SER A 91 10.76 2.21 -33.35
C SER A 91 12.23 2.67 -33.38
N GLN A 92 12.47 3.96 -33.10
CA GLN A 92 13.82 4.52 -33.06
C GLN A 92 14.54 4.28 -31.73
N GLN A 93 13.82 3.91 -30.66
CA GLN A 93 14.44 3.52 -29.41
C GLN A 93 15.02 2.09 -29.53
N ARG A 94 16.29 2.00 -29.99
CA ARG A 94 17.04 0.75 -30.20
C ARG A 94 17.37 0.05 -28.88
N GLY A 95 16.38 -0.59 -28.25
CA GLY A 95 16.56 -1.34 -27.00
C GLY A 95 16.51 -0.49 -25.72
N ARG A 96 15.97 0.73 -25.79
CA ARG A 96 15.64 1.58 -24.63
C ARG A 96 14.13 1.78 -24.57
N ALA A 97 13.59 1.96 -23.37
CA ALA A 97 12.20 2.39 -23.24
C ALA A 97 12.06 3.86 -23.68
N LEU A 98 10.93 4.20 -24.30
CA LEU A 98 10.62 5.58 -24.67
C LEU A 98 10.15 6.33 -23.42
N ASN A 99 10.60 7.57 -23.22
CA ASN A 99 10.00 8.46 -22.22
C ASN A 99 8.80 9.17 -22.85
N ILE A 100 7.60 8.97 -22.31
CA ILE A 100 6.43 9.79 -22.63
C ILE A 100 6.28 10.83 -21.53
N ILE A 101 6.45 12.10 -21.91
CA ILE A 101 6.34 13.25 -21.02
C ILE A 101 5.01 13.95 -21.29
N LEU A 102 4.07 13.83 -20.36
CA LEU A 102 2.77 14.50 -20.45
C LEU A 102 2.81 15.85 -19.73
N THR A 103 2.76 16.94 -20.49
CA THR A 103 2.57 18.30 -19.97
C THR A 103 1.16 18.78 -20.30
N CYS A 104 0.30 18.89 -19.29
CA CYS A 104 -1.10 19.27 -19.48
C CYS A 104 -1.39 20.63 -18.86
N THR A 105 -1.85 21.59 -19.67
CA THR A 105 -2.24 22.93 -19.21
C THR A 105 -3.72 23.05 -18.86
N VAL A 106 -4.50 21.97 -19.04
CA VAL A 106 -5.93 21.92 -18.74
C VAL A 106 -6.14 21.12 -17.45
N PRO A 107 -6.49 21.76 -16.32
CA PRO A 107 -6.46 21.13 -15.00
C PRO A 107 -7.26 19.82 -14.88
N TRP A 108 -8.52 19.79 -15.31
CA TRP A 108 -9.34 18.58 -15.24
C TRP A 108 -8.90 17.44 -16.18
N ILE A 109 -8.12 17.74 -17.24
CA ILE A 109 -7.54 16.71 -18.11
C ILE A 109 -6.28 16.15 -17.43
N ALA A 110 -5.52 16.99 -16.76
CA ALA A 110 -4.34 16.60 -16.00
C ALA A 110 -4.67 15.63 -14.85
N THR A 111 -5.88 15.67 -14.30
CA THR A 111 -6.33 14.76 -13.23
C THR A 111 -6.70 13.36 -13.71
N LEU A 112 -6.83 13.14 -15.02
CA LEU A 112 -7.20 11.82 -15.55
C LEU A 112 -6.02 10.84 -15.42
N PRO A 113 -6.28 9.54 -15.23
CA PRO A 113 -5.25 8.57 -14.88
C PRO A 113 -4.59 7.97 -16.13
N TRP A 114 -3.83 8.81 -16.83
CA TRP A 114 -3.19 8.48 -18.11
C TRP A 114 -2.23 7.29 -18.03
N GLU A 115 -1.74 6.94 -16.84
CA GLU A 115 -0.90 5.77 -16.58
C GLU A 115 -1.61 4.45 -16.94
N PHE A 116 -2.95 4.40 -16.87
CA PHE A 116 -3.74 3.25 -17.31
C PHE A 116 -3.86 3.11 -18.83
N ALA A 117 -3.26 3.99 -19.63
CA ALA A 117 -3.34 3.89 -21.08
C ALA A 117 -2.88 2.51 -21.59
N PHE A 118 -3.75 1.86 -22.35
CA PHE A 118 -3.57 0.52 -22.90
C PHE A 118 -3.60 0.58 -24.42
N ASP A 119 -2.57 0.06 -25.08
CA ASP A 119 -2.54 -0.03 -26.54
C ASP A 119 -3.32 -1.29 -26.98
N PRO A 120 -4.54 -1.16 -27.56
CA PRO A 120 -5.33 -2.33 -27.95
C PRO A 120 -4.71 -3.11 -29.11
N SER A 121 -3.82 -2.50 -29.90
CA SER A 121 -3.15 -3.16 -31.02
C SER A 121 -2.04 -4.08 -30.54
N ARG A 122 -1.39 -3.72 -29.44
CA ARG A 122 -0.26 -4.46 -28.86
C ARG A 122 -0.66 -5.29 -27.65
N ARG A 123 -1.83 -5.01 -27.09
CA ARG A 123 -2.38 -5.64 -25.89
C ARG A 123 -1.50 -5.42 -24.65
N LYS A 124 -1.06 -4.17 -24.46
CA LYS A 124 -0.12 -3.80 -23.40
C LYS A 124 -0.49 -2.51 -22.71
N PHE A 125 -0.28 -2.46 -21.39
CA PHE A 125 -0.32 -1.21 -20.65
C PHE A 125 0.98 -0.44 -20.88
N LEU A 126 0.86 0.84 -21.23
CA LEU A 126 2.02 1.63 -21.63
C LEU A 126 3.02 1.81 -20.49
N ALA A 127 2.54 2.21 -19.31
CA ALA A 127 3.38 2.62 -18.19
C ALA A 127 4.10 1.47 -17.46
N THR A 128 3.77 0.21 -17.76
CA THR A 128 4.42 -0.99 -17.21
C THR A 128 5.25 -1.72 -18.26
N GLU A 129 4.85 -1.74 -19.54
CA GLU A 129 5.47 -2.62 -20.53
C GLU A 129 6.26 -1.92 -21.63
N GLU A 130 5.89 -0.70 -22.03
CA GLU A 130 6.45 -0.09 -23.25
C GLU A 130 7.26 1.18 -23.00
N VAL A 131 6.84 2.00 -22.04
CA VAL A 131 7.37 3.35 -21.87
C VAL A 131 7.59 3.71 -20.41
N HIS A 132 8.45 4.69 -20.17
CA HIS A 132 8.45 5.41 -18.91
C HIS A 132 7.45 6.56 -19.03
N PHE A 133 6.31 6.41 -18.35
CA PHE A 133 5.27 7.42 -18.33
C PHE A 133 5.53 8.41 -17.19
N VAL A 134 5.75 9.69 -17.54
CA VAL A 134 6.11 10.76 -16.62
C VAL A 134 5.28 12.01 -16.92
N ARG A 135 4.82 12.68 -15.87
CA ARG A 135 4.11 13.96 -15.98
C ARG A 135 5.09 15.12 -15.82
N ASN A 136 4.80 16.24 -16.44
CA ASN A 136 5.57 17.48 -16.27
C ASN A 136 4.63 18.68 -16.16
N VAL A 137 5.15 19.76 -15.59
CA VAL A 137 4.44 20.99 -15.32
C VAL A 137 5.01 22.09 -16.19
N LEU A 138 4.13 22.87 -16.84
CA LEU A 138 4.55 24.04 -17.57
C LEU A 138 4.93 25.15 -16.58
N THR A 139 6.21 25.51 -16.53
CA THR A 139 6.74 26.57 -15.66
C THR A 139 7.96 27.23 -16.30
N SER A 140 8.15 28.52 -16.01
CA SER A 140 9.37 29.28 -16.37
C SER A 140 10.46 29.19 -15.31
N VAL A 141 10.15 28.63 -14.12
CA VAL A 141 11.12 28.43 -13.06
C VAL A 141 12.07 27.32 -13.49
N PRO A 142 13.40 27.56 -13.57
CA PRO A 142 14.35 26.50 -13.89
C PRO A 142 14.31 25.43 -12.79
N ALA A 143 14.45 24.16 -13.19
CA ALA A 143 14.67 23.11 -12.21
C ALA A 143 16.02 23.36 -11.50
N GLN A 144 16.09 23.04 -10.22
CA GLN A 144 17.37 23.07 -9.50
C GLN A 144 18.36 22.12 -10.17
N ILE A 145 19.55 22.65 -10.49
CA ILE A 145 20.66 21.84 -10.99
C ILE A 145 21.23 21.11 -9.79
N ILE A 146 21.30 19.79 -9.90
CA ILE A 146 21.69 18.91 -8.80
C ILE A 146 22.83 18.02 -9.22
N GLU A 147 23.80 17.89 -8.32
CA GLU A 147 24.91 16.97 -8.46
C GLU A 147 24.48 15.54 -8.09
N ARG A 148 24.91 14.57 -8.88
CA ARG A 148 24.64 13.15 -8.60
C ARG A 148 25.40 12.75 -7.35
N ARG A 149 24.70 12.12 -6.40
CA ARG A 149 25.34 11.64 -5.17
C ARG A 149 26.01 10.28 -5.39
N ALA A 150 27.15 10.10 -4.71
CA ALA A 150 27.75 8.79 -4.47
C ALA A 150 27.35 8.30 -3.07
N GLY A 151 26.95 7.03 -2.94
CA GLY A 151 26.55 6.42 -1.66
C GLY A 151 25.05 6.28 -1.48
N ALA A 152 24.64 5.97 -0.24
CA ALA A 152 23.26 5.72 0.14
C ALA A 152 22.39 6.99 0.05
N LEU A 153 21.15 6.83 -0.42
CA LEU A 153 20.16 7.92 -0.47
C LEU A 153 19.87 8.44 0.94
N GLN A 154 19.93 9.75 1.14
CA GLN A 154 19.57 10.41 2.39
C GLN A 154 18.09 10.77 2.36
N ILE A 155 17.27 10.07 3.13
CA ILE A 155 15.81 10.25 3.15
C ILE A 155 15.38 10.79 4.51
N LEU A 156 14.69 11.93 4.51
CA LEU A 156 13.91 12.37 5.66
C LEU A 156 12.48 11.81 5.52
N VAL A 157 12.06 10.94 6.44
CA VAL A 157 10.69 10.45 6.51
C VAL A 157 9.91 11.31 7.50
N VAL A 158 8.87 11.97 7.00
CA VAL A 158 8.04 12.93 7.73
C VAL A 158 6.67 12.29 7.92
N ALA A 159 6.34 11.89 9.15
CA ALA A 159 5.07 11.30 9.49
C ALA A 159 4.19 12.31 10.24
N ALA A 160 3.03 12.60 9.68
CA ALA A 160 2.13 13.65 10.16
C ALA A 160 0.72 13.10 10.37
N LEU A 161 0.52 12.36 11.47
CA LEU A 161 -0.73 11.69 11.81
C LEU A 161 -1.34 12.32 13.07
N PRO A 162 -2.30 13.26 12.94
CA PRO A 162 -2.89 13.98 14.08
C PRO A 162 -3.77 13.09 14.98
N GLN A 163 -4.08 13.58 16.18
CA GLN A 163 -4.98 12.96 17.18
C GLN A 163 -4.45 11.69 17.86
N ARG A 164 -3.14 11.63 18.12
CA ARG A 164 -2.54 10.56 18.92
C ARG A 164 -2.68 10.82 20.40
N SER A 165 -2.84 9.75 21.17
CA SER A 165 -3.19 9.79 22.58
C SER A 165 -1.98 9.73 23.51
N THR A 166 -0.86 9.09 23.10
CA THR A 166 0.27 8.82 24.01
C THR A 166 1.66 8.87 23.35
N PHE A 167 2.71 8.92 24.17
CA PHE A 167 4.12 8.81 23.73
C PHE A 167 4.49 7.41 23.22
N LEU A 168 3.87 6.35 23.76
CA LEU A 168 4.07 4.98 23.28
C LEU A 168 3.64 4.86 21.81
N ASP A 169 2.58 5.57 21.42
CA ASP A 169 2.10 5.65 20.03
C ASP A 169 3.17 6.20 19.05
N LEU A 170 4.14 6.99 19.53
CA LEU A 170 5.19 7.58 18.70
C LEU A 170 6.37 6.64 18.47
N GLU A 171 6.80 5.92 19.50
CA GLU A 171 7.85 4.90 19.37
C GLU A 171 7.38 3.75 18.50
N GLU A 172 6.13 3.30 18.66
CA GLU A 172 5.51 2.28 17.82
C GLU A 172 5.44 2.70 16.35
N GLU A 173 5.10 3.96 16.10
CA GLU A 173 5.03 4.53 14.74
C GLU A 173 6.39 4.65 14.10
N GLU A 174 7.38 5.18 14.84
CA GLU A 174 8.75 5.23 14.34
C GLU A 174 9.24 3.81 14.02
N ALA A 175 8.98 2.83 14.88
CA ALA A 175 9.34 1.44 14.66
C ALA A 175 8.65 0.87 13.40
N ARG A 176 7.35 1.16 13.18
CA ARG A 176 6.62 0.75 11.97
C ARG A 176 7.21 1.36 10.70
N ILE A 177 7.50 2.66 10.73
CA ILE A 177 8.13 3.36 9.60
C ILE A 177 9.50 2.73 9.30
N ARG A 178 10.34 2.55 10.33
CA ARG A 178 11.66 1.93 10.15
C ARG A 178 11.56 0.52 9.60
N LEU A 179 10.56 -0.26 10.01
CA LEU A 179 10.31 -1.61 9.49
C LEU A 179 10.02 -1.57 7.97
N GLY A 180 9.24 -0.60 7.49
CA GLY A 180 8.94 -0.42 6.06
C GLY A 180 10.17 -0.07 5.19
N PHE A 181 11.23 0.47 5.78
CA PHE A 181 12.50 0.77 5.10
C PHE A 181 13.60 -0.24 5.39
N LYS A 182 13.34 -1.26 6.23
CA LYS A 182 14.37 -2.15 6.77
C LYS A 182 15.20 -2.83 5.68
N SER A 183 14.54 -3.37 4.64
CA SER A 183 15.22 -4.04 3.51
C SER A 183 16.22 -3.13 2.80
N LEU A 184 15.87 -1.87 2.59
CA LEU A 184 16.70 -0.86 1.95
C LEU A 184 17.88 -0.44 2.82
N VAL A 185 17.64 -0.29 4.14
CA VAL A 185 18.65 0.09 5.12
C VAL A 185 19.65 -1.05 5.32
N ASP A 186 19.18 -2.28 5.50
CA ASP A 186 20.02 -3.49 5.64
C ASP A 186 20.89 -3.70 4.39
N ALA A 187 20.37 -3.41 3.20
CA ALA A 187 21.13 -3.46 1.95
C ALA A 187 22.17 -2.33 1.81
N GLY A 188 22.14 -1.32 2.70
CA GLY A 188 22.98 -0.13 2.66
C GLY A 188 22.66 0.80 1.49
N LEU A 189 21.45 0.74 0.95
CA LEU A 189 20.99 1.54 -0.19
C LEU A 189 20.45 2.91 0.24
N VAL A 190 19.90 3.01 1.44
CA VAL A 190 19.31 4.23 2.00
C VAL A 190 19.76 4.44 3.44
N GLN A 191 19.80 5.70 3.86
CA GLN A 191 19.86 6.12 5.25
C GLN A 191 18.63 6.98 5.52
N ILE A 192 17.96 6.72 6.65
CA ILE A 192 16.72 7.41 7.00
C ILE A 192 16.83 8.16 8.32
N GLU A 193 16.28 9.35 8.35
CA GLU A 193 15.89 10.06 9.59
C GLU A 193 14.37 10.12 9.63
N VAL A 194 13.78 9.85 10.79
CA VAL A 194 12.32 9.81 10.96
C VAL A 194 11.89 10.98 11.84
N LEU A 195 10.94 11.75 11.35
CA LEU A 195 10.26 12.83 12.05
C LEU A 195 8.79 12.43 12.24
N VAL A 196 8.48 11.86 13.41
CA VAL A 196 7.10 11.60 13.86
C VAL A 196 6.49 12.85 14.51
N ASP A 197 5.17 12.96 14.47
CA ASP A 197 4.42 14.17 14.86
C ASP A 197 4.98 15.42 14.20
N ALA A 198 5.12 15.35 12.89
CA ALA A 198 5.64 16.45 12.11
C ALA A 198 4.72 17.66 12.22
N THR A 199 5.24 18.74 12.81
CA THR A 199 4.70 20.08 12.65
C THR A 199 5.42 20.80 11.51
N PRO A 200 4.84 21.85 10.91
CA PRO A 200 5.51 22.59 9.85
C PRO A 200 6.81 23.26 10.32
N SER A 201 6.83 23.74 11.57
CA SER A 201 8.03 24.32 12.19
C SER A 201 9.12 23.26 12.37
N ARG A 202 8.79 22.08 12.92
CA ARG A 202 9.77 21.00 13.10
C ARG A 202 10.35 20.53 11.77
N LEU A 203 9.51 20.40 10.73
CA LEU A 203 9.99 20.08 9.38
C LEU A 203 10.97 21.13 8.88
N HIS A 204 10.64 22.41 9.03
CA HIS A 204 11.50 23.51 8.62
C HIS A 204 12.84 23.48 9.37
N ASP A 205 12.82 23.33 10.70
CA ASP A 205 14.01 23.29 11.54
C ASP A 205 14.94 22.14 11.15
N TRP A 206 14.39 20.95 10.88
CA TRP A 206 15.17 19.78 10.45
C TRP A 206 15.88 20.01 9.12
N ILE A 207 15.16 20.55 8.14
CA ILE A 207 15.71 20.84 6.81
C ILE A 207 16.76 21.95 6.92
N GLN A 208 16.49 23.01 7.69
CA GLN A 208 17.42 24.12 7.88
C GLN A 208 18.72 23.67 8.56
N ALA A 209 18.64 22.87 9.62
CA ALA A 209 19.82 22.37 10.33
C ALA A 209 20.74 21.52 9.43
N ARG A 210 20.14 20.67 8.58
CA ARG A 210 20.87 19.82 7.62
C ARG A 210 21.46 20.62 6.45
N ASP A 211 20.76 21.64 5.98
CA ASP A 211 21.25 22.55 4.95
C ASP A 211 22.48 23.34 5.44
N ILE A 212 22.42 23.93 6.65
CA ILE A 212 23.53 24.67 7.25
C ILE A 212 24.76 23.78 7.49
N SER A 213 24.55 22.53 7.89
CA SER A 213 25.64 21.57 8.13
C SER A 213 26.20 20.91 6.87
N GLY A 214 25.69 21.23 5.68
CA GLY A 214 26.12 20.65 4.41
C GLY A 214 25.67 19.20 4.17
N HIS A 215 24.87 18.61 5.08
CA HIS A 215 24.40 17.23 5.03
C HIS A 215 22.94 17.19 4.54
N ARG A 216 22.69 17.68 3.32
CA ARG A 216 21.33 17.81 2.76
C ARG A 216 20.68 16.45 2.48
N TYR A 217 19.35 16.42 2.64
CA TYR A 217 18.51 15.29 2.23
C TYR A 217 18.34 15.26 0.72
N ASP A 218 18.43 14.07 0.13
CA ASP A 218 18.11 13.85 -1.29
C ASP A 218 16.60 13.71 -1.49
N VAL A 219 15.93 13.09 -0.51
CA VAL A 219 14.51 12.79 -0.55
C VAL A 219 13.83 13.25 0.73
N VAL A 220 12.66 13.87 0.58
CA VAL A 220 11.68 14.00 1.67
C VAL A 220 10.51 13.07 1.37
N HIS A 221 10.31 12.04 2.19
CA HIS A 221 9.17 11.13 2.13
C HIS A 221 8.14 11.62 3.14
N PHE A 222 7.02 12.17 2.68
CA PHE A 222 5.90 12.55 3.52
C PHE A 222 4.88 11.42 3.60
N SER A 223 4.50 11.03 4.82
CA SER A 223 3.45 10.06 5.13
C SER A 223 2.39 10.74 5.98
N GLY A 224 1.18 10.86 5.46
CA GLY A 224 0.09 11.55 6.13
C GLY A 224 -1.08 11.82 5.19
N HIS A 225 -1.94 12.78 5.55
CA HIS A 225 -3.12 13.10 4.74
C HIS A 225 -2.89 14.31 3.84
N GLY A 226 -3.54 14.29 2.68
CA GLY A 226 -3.66 15.41 1.77
C GLY A 226 -5.13 15.75 1.60
N GLU A 227 -5.41 17.04 1.47
CA GLU A 227 -6.75 17.53 1.20
C GLU A 227 -6.73 18.45 -0.02
N PHE A 228 -7.87 18.55 -0.71
CA PHE A 228 -8.05 19.51 -1.78
C PHE A 228 -9.17 20.47 -1.41
N ASP A 229 -8.81 21.73 -1.15
CA ASP A 229 -9.76 22.78 -0.87
C ASP A 229 -10.49 23.15 -2.17
N ALA A 230 -11.77 22.78 -2.25
CA ALA A 230 -12.60 23.02 -3.42
C ALA A 230 -12.96 24.50 -3.60
N GLU A 231 -13.01 25.29 -2.53
CA GLU A 231 -13.31 26.73 -2.57
C GLU A 231 -12.07 27.54 -2.90
N GLY A 232 -10.94 27.23 -2.26
CA GLY A 232 -9.64 27.82 -2.53
C GLY A 232 -8.98 27.34 -3.83
N GLU A 233 -9.49 26.24 -4.40
CA GLU A 233 -8.90 25.52 -5.54
C GLU A 233 -7.41 25.21 -5.32
N GLU A 234 -7.03 24.72 -4.15
CA GLU A 234 -5.63 24.49 -3.75
C GLU A 234 -5.48 23.21 -2.91
N GLY A 235 -4.45 22.42 -3.20
CA GLY A 235 -4.09 21.24 -2.41
C GLY A 235 -3.40 21.63 -1.10
N LYS A 236 -3.64 20.88 -0.04
CA LYS A 236 -3.04 21.07 1.27
C LYS A 236 -2.50 19.74 1.79
N LEU A 237 -1.47 19.80 2.63
CA LEU A 237 -1.04 18.65 3.42
C LEU A 237 -1.43 18.87 4.87
N ILE A 238 -1.83 17.79 5.54
CA ILE A 238 -2.23 17.85 6.95
C ILE A 238 -1.02 17.52 7.82
N PHE A 239 -0.67 18.44 8.70
CA PHE A 239 0.39 18.33 9.69
C PHE A 239 -0.19 18.21 11.09
N VAL A 240 0.67 17.87 12.06
CA VAL A 240 0.34 17.97 13.48
C VAL A 240 0.53 19.42 13.93
N ASN A 241 -0.40 19.93 14.74
CA ASN A 241 -0.33 21.25 15.35
C ASN A 241 0.32 21.19 16.74
N SER A 242 0.56 22.34 17.38
CA SER A 242 1.21 22.41 18.70
C SER A 242 0.45 21.72 19.85
N TYR A 243 -0.80 21.34 19.62
CA TYR A 243 -1.69 20.67 20.57
C TYR A 243 -1.97 19.21 20.19
N GLY A 244 -1.26 18.64 19.20
CA GLY A 244 -1.49 17.27 18.72
C GLY A 244 -2.67 17.10 17.76
N GLY A 245 -3.37 18.18 17.42
CA GLY A 245 -4.47 18.17 16.45
C GLY A 245 -3.99 18.35 15.00
N ALA A 246 -4.93 18.38 14.05
CA ALA A 246 -4.64 18.64 12.64
C ALA A 246 -4.32 20.12 12.38
N GLN A 247 -3.39 20.38 11.47
CA GLN A 247 -3.11 21.69 10.87
C GLN A 247 -2.97 21.53 9.36
N GLU A 248 -3.81 22.23 8.61
CA GLU A 248 -3.66 22.35 7.18
C GLU A 248 -2.46 23.23 6.82
N VAL A 249 -1.63 22.77 5.88
CA VAL A 249 -0.51 23.53 5.33
C VAL A 249 -0.70 23.70 3.84
N ASP A 250 -0.76 24.96 3.41
CA ASP A 250 -0.92 25.31 2.01
C ASP A 250 0.36 25.07 1.19
N VAL A 251 0.18 25.02 -0.13
CA VAL A 251 1.27 24.78 -1.08
C VAL A 251 2.35 25.84 -0.98
N ARG A 252 1.97 27.10 -0.75
CA ARG A 252 2.93 28.20 -0.65
C ARG A 252 3.93 27.94 0.46
N THR A 253 3.44 27.60 1.65
CA THR A 253 4.25 27.28 2.82
C THR A 253 5.13 26.06 2.55
N LEU A 254 4.57 25.01 1.94
CA LEU A 254 5.35 23.81 1.56
C LEU A 254 6.49 24.15 0.59
N ARG A 255 6.26 25.06 -0.37
CA ARG A 255 7.31 25.51 -1.29
C ARG A 255 8.41 26.28 -0.57
N GLU A 256 8.05 27.18 0.36
CA GLU A 256 9.02 27.97 1.14
C GLU A 256 9.91 27.06 2.03
N ILE A 257 9.36 25.95 2.51
CA ILE A 257 10.09 24.96 3.32
C ILE A 257 10.98 24.05 2.45
N LEU A 258 10.44 23.49 1.36
CA LEU A 258 11.06 22.39 0.62
C LEU A 258 11.90 22.83 -0.59
N CYS A 259 11.52 23.91 -1.28
CA CYS A 259 12.21 24.32 -2.50
C CYS A 259 13.51 25.06 -2.17
N GLY A 260 14.58 24.78 -2.91
CA GLY A 260 15.84 25.53 -2.83
C GLY A 260 16.81 24.98 -1.79
N ARG A 261 16.47 23.84 -1.18
CA ARG A 261 17.21 23.20 -0.09
C ARG A 261 18.11 22.05 -0.55
N GLY A 262 18.24 21.85 -1.87
CA GLY A 262 18.95 20.71 -2.45
C GLY A 262 18.20 19.38 -2.32
N ILE A 263 16.88 19.40 -2.10
CA ILE A 263 16.02 18.22 -2.14
C ILE A 263 15.75 17.86 -3.60
N HIS A 264 15.97 16.59 -3.97
CA HIS A 264 15.86 16.13 -5.36
C HIS A 264 14.47 15.58 -5.67
N LEU A 265 13.86 14.97 -4.66
CA LEU A 265 12.59 14.29 -4.75
C LEU A 265 11.77 14.54 -3.49
N VAL A 266 10.51 14.88 -3.67
CA VAL A 266 9.51 14.75 -2.61
C VAL A 266 8.61 13.57 -2.95
N PHE A 267 8.46 12.63 -2.03
CA PHE A 267 7.53 11.52 -2.16
C PHE A 267 6.34 11.81 -1.26
N LEU A 268 5.18 12.07 -1.85
CA LEU A 268 3.94 12.35 -1.14
C LEU A 268 3.13 11.05 -1.05
N ASN A 269 3.37 10.30 0.03
CA ASN A 269 2.48 9.21 0.42
C ASN A 269 1.28 9.78 1.19
N ALA A 270 0.46 10.54 0.47
CA ALA A 270 -0.74 11.17 0.98
C ALA A 270 -1.86 11.07 -0.04
N CYS A 271 -3.06 10.71 0.40
CA CYS A 271 -4.25 10.63 -0.44
C CYS A 271 -4.49 11.97 -1.17
N ASP A 272 -4.92 11.89 -2.44
CA ASP A 272 -5.23 13.04 -3.31
C ASP A 272 -4.10 14.09 -3.52
N SER A 273 -2.86 13.82 -3.08
CA SER A 273 -1.71 14.73 -3.23
C SER A 273 -1.30 15.03 -4.68
N GLY A 274 -1.69 14.17 -5.62
CA GLY A 274 -1.48 14.33 -7.07
C GLY A 274 -2.67 14.96 -7.81
N ARG A 275 -3.79 15.20 -7.13
CA ARG A 275 -5.04 15.70 -7.73
C ARG A 275 -5.00 17.23 -7.87
N GLY A 276 -5.34 17.71 -9.07
CA GLY A 276 -5.47 19.14 -9.37
C GLY A 276 -6.93 19.62 -9.41
N SER A 277 -7.11 20.95 -9.48
CA SER A 277 -8.43 21.59 -9.59
C SER A 277 -9.16 21.16 -10.86
N ARG A 278 -10.50 21.06 -10.78
CA ARG A 278 -11.36 20.88 -11.97
C ARG A 278 -11.68 22.20 -12.66
N SER A 279 -11.36 23.32 -12.04
CA SER A 279 -11.65 24.66 -12.52
C SER A 279 -10.67 25.15 -13.57
N ARG A 280 -11.09 26.12 -14.38
CA ARG A 280 -10.29 26.70 -15.47
C ARG A 280 -9.39 27.84 -15.00
N SER A 281 -9.59 28.37 -13.79
CA SER A 281 -8.93 29.57 -13.25
C SER A 281 -7.52 29.32 -12.72
N ARG A 282 -7.29 28.21 -12.00
CA ARG A 282 -5.98 27.91 -11.38
C ARG A 282 -5.34 26.67 -12.02
N ARG A 283 -4.15 26.86 -12.62
CA ARG A 283 -3.30 25.78 -13.11
C ARG A 283 -2.46 25.22 -11.96
N ASN A 284 -2.06 23.96 -12.05
CA ASN A 284 -1.11 23.31 -11.13
C ASN A 284 -1.49 23.33 -9.64
N SER A 285 -2.78 23.32 -9.31
CA SER A 285 -3.21 23.54 -7.93
C SER A 285 -3.06 22.35 -6.98
N GLY A 286 -2.68 21.17 -7.47
CA GLY A 286 -2.35 20.06 -6.59
C GLY A 286 -0.94 20.24 -6.00
N VAL A 287 -0.71 19.66 -4.83
CA VAL A 287 0.55 19.81 -4.08
C VAL A 287 1.74 19.42 -4.96
N ALA A 288 1.65 18.28 -5.66
CA ALA A 288 2.72 17.80 -6.52
C ALA A 288 3.07 18.76 -7.68
N GLN A 289 2.05 19.27 -8.39
CA GLN A 289 2.29 20.15 -9.53
C GLN A 289 2.93 21.47 -9.08
N ALA A 290 2.47 22.02 -7.96
CA ALA A 290 2.96 23.30 -7.49
C ALA A 290 4.36 23.22 -6.84
N LEU A 291 4.70 22.10 -6.22
CA LEU A 291 6.09 21.83 -5.78
C LEU A 291 7.05 21.79 -6.98
N VAL A 292 6.69 21.08 -8.06
CA VAL A 292 7.49 21.04 -9.30
C VAL A 292 7.54 22.41 -9.99
N GLU A 293 6.42 23.15 -9.99
CA GLU A 293 6.38 24.55 -10.46
C GLU A 293 7.30 25.45 -9.63
N GLY A 294 7.42 25.19 -8.33
CA GLY A 294 8.31 25.87 -7.39
C GLY A 294 9.80 25.58 -7.56
N GLY A 295 10.16 24.65 -8.44
CA GLY A 295 11.55 24.35 -8.79
C GLY A 295 12.07 23.02 -8.23
N LEU A 296 11.23 22.23 -7.55
CA LEU A 296 11.60 20.85 -7.20
C LEU A 296 11.78 20.02 -8.48
N PRO A 297 12.83 19.17 -8.56
CA PRO A 297 13.09 18.38 -9.76
C PRO A 297 12.06 17.29 -10.01
N ALA A 298 11.60 16.64 -8.94
CA ALA A 298 10.65 15.55 -9.03
C ALA A 298 9.74 15.46 -7.80
N VAL A 299 8.51 15.01 -8.04
CA VAL A 299 7.54 14.66 -7.00
C VAL A 299 6.84 13.37 -7.39
N VAL A 300 6.77 12.41 -6.48
CA VAL A 300 5.83 11.27 -6.57
C VAL A 300 4.61 11.61 -5.72
N ALA A 301 3.42 11.35 -6.26
CA ALA A 301 2.16 11.59 -5.55
C ALA A 301 1.09 10.61 -5.99
N ASN A 302 0.04 10.46 -5.18
CA ASN A 302 -1.06 9.55 -5.49
C ASN A 302 -2.22 10.30 -6.15
N GLN A 303 -2.78 9.72 -7.23
CA GLN A 303 -3.92 10.31 -7.93
C GLN A 303 -5.30 9.79 -7.47
N TYR A 304 -5.28 8.77 -6.61
CA TYR A 304 -6.42 8.23 -5.87
C TYR A 304 -5.98 7.90 -4.44
N GLU A 305 -6.94 7.50 -3.61
CA GLU A 305 -6.63 6.79 -2.36
C GLU A 305 -5.89 5.48 -2.66
N VAL A 306 -4.88 5.18 -1.86
CA VAL A 306 -4.01 4.01 -2.02
C VAL A 306 -3.99 3.22 -0.73
N LEU A 307 -3.85 1.89 -0.82
CA LEU A 307 -3.56 1.07 0.34
C LEU A 307 -2.16 1.34 0.87
N ASP A 308 -2.00 1.34 2.20
CA ASP A 308 -0.70 1.54 2.85
C ASP A 308 0.33 0.51 2.37
N SER A 309 -0.07 -0.75 2.24
CA SER A 309 0.81 -1.83 1.75
C SER A 309 1.25 -1.63 0.29
N ALA A 310 0.36 -1.15 -0.58
CA ALA A 310 0.70 -0.80 -1.96
C ALA A 310 1.64 0.41 -2.01
N ALA A 311 1.43 1.41 -1.16
CA ALA A 311 2.31 2.57 -1.05
C ALA A 311 3.70 2.21 -0.53
N ILE A 312 3.79 1.40 0.53
CA ILE A 312 5.04 0.87 1.08
C ILE A 312 5.80 0.14 -0.02
N SER A 313 5.14 -0.80 -0.69
CA SER A 313 5.74 -1.63 -1.74
C SER A 313 6.22 -0.82 -2.95
N PHE A 314 5.42 0.16 -3.38
CA PHE A 314 5.83 1.07 -4.45
C PHE A 314 7.06 1.86 -4.03
N SER A 315 7.04 2.47 -2.84
CA SER A 315 8.13 3.30 -2.35
C SER A 315 9.42 2.50 -2.16
N GLU A 316 9.33 1.28 -1.61
CA GLU A 316 10.45 0.36 -1.43
C GLU A 316 11.11 0.05 -2.77
N ARG A 317 10.31 -0.39 -3.76
CA ARG A 317 10.84 -0.73 -5.08
C ARG A 317 11.36 0.48 -5.84
N PHE A 318 10.72 1.63 -5.67
CA PHE A 318 11.13 2.88 -6.28
C PHE A 318 12.50 3.32 -5.73
N TYR A 319 12.67 3.38 -4.42
CA TYR A 319 13.96 3.73 -3.80
C TYR A 319 15.04 2.70 -4.08
N TRP A 320 14.71 1.41 -4.08
CA TRP A 320 15.63 0.35 -4.49
C TRP A 320 16.21 0.64 -5.89
N SER A 321 15.32 0.91 -6.85
CA SER A 321 15.70 1.17 -8.24
C SER A 321 16.54 2.45 -8.36
N LEU A 322 16.17 3.51 -7.64
CA LEU A 322 16.93 4.77 -7.62
C LEU A 322 18.32 4.58 -7.01
N ALA A 323 18.44 3.84 -5.90
CA ALA A 323 19.71 3.59 -5.24
C ALA A 323 20.66 2.71 -6.09
N LEU A 324 20.11 1.85 -6.95
CA LEU A 324 20.89 1.14 -7.99
C LEU A 324 21.31 2.04 -9.17
N GLY A 325 20.88 3.30 -9.17
CA GLY A 325 21.22 4.31 -10.15
C GLY A 325 20.29 4.36 -11.36
N ALA A 326 19.09 3.80 -11.29
CA ALA A 326 18.08 3.95 -12.35
C ALA A 326 17.65 5.42 -12.52
N THR A 327 17.09 5.75 -13.70
CA THR A 327 16.44 7.07 -13.89
C THR A 327 15.11 7.13 -13.15
N LEU A 328 14.59 8.32 -12.88
CA LEU A 328 13.28 8.50 -12.26
C LEU A 328 12.18 7.76 -13.03
N GLY A 329 12.16 7.89 -14.36
CA GLY A 329 11.18 7.21 -15.21
C GLY A 329 11.28 5.69 -15.15
N ALA A 330 12.50 5.15 -15.14
CA ALA A 330 12.73 3.71 -15.03
C ALA A 330 12.35 3.18 -13.64
N ALA A 331 12.73 3.89 -12.57
CA ALA A 331 12.38 3.52 -11.20
C ALA A 331 10.86 3.49 -10.98
N ALA A 332 10.14 4.48 -11.53
CA ALA A 332 8.68 4.50 -11.47
C ALA A 332 8.11 3.27 -12.17
N ARG A 333 8.57 2.95 -13.39
CA ARG A 333 8.12 1.75 -14.13
C ARG A 333 8.35 0.46 -13.33
N GLU A 334 9.55 0.27 -12.77
CA GLU A 334 9.86 -0.93 -11.98
C GLU A 334 8.99 -1.06 -10.72
N ALA A 335 8.68 0.07 -10.06
CA ALA A 335 7.76 0.09 -8.94
C ALA A 335 6.32 -0.28 -9.35
N ARG A 336 5.84 0.18 -10.51
CA ARG A 336 4.53 -0.23 -11.06
C ARG A 336 4.47 -1.72 -11.37
N ILE A 337 5.51 -2.26 -11.98
CA ILE A 337 5.60 -3.70 -12.28
C ILE A 337 5.55 -4.51 -10.98
N ALA A 338 6.23 -4.03 -9.92
CA ALA A 338 6.22 -4.69 -8.62
C ALA A 338 4.81 -4.85 -8.05
N LEU A 339 4.00 -3.79 -8.12
CA LEU A 339 2.61 -3.86 -7.68
C LEU A 339 1.76 -4.83 -8.52
N ASN A 340 2.08 -5.03 -9.80
CA ASN A 340 1.27 -5.88 -10.69
C ASN A 340 1.43 -7.38 -10.44
N TYR A 341 2.55 -7.84 -9.87
CA TYR A 341 2.75 -9.24 -9.51
C TYR A 341 2.59 -9.51 -8.01
N GLN A 342 2.23 -8.49 -7.23
CA GLN A 342 1.87 -8.71 -5.84
C GLN A 342 0.66 -9.61 -5.78
N ILE A 343 0.81 -10.72 -5.06
CA ILE A 343 -0.22 -11.74 -4.89
C ILE A 343 -1.53 -11.13 -4.36
N HIS A 344 -1.46 -9.96 -3.72
CA HIS A 344 -2.52 -9.39 -2.91
C HIS A 344 -2.93 -7.96 -3.29
N GLY A 345 -2.29 -7.35 -4.30
CA GLY A 345 -2.63 -6.00 -4.75
C GLY A 345 -3.93 -5.96 -5.56
N GLU A 346 -4.55 -4.78 -5.64
CA GLU A 346 -5.73 -4.57 -6.48
C GLU A 346 -5.33 -4.25 -7.91
N SER A 347 -6.24 -4.53 -8.85
CA SER A 347 -5.98 -4.44 -10.29
C SER A 347 -5.48 -3.05 -10.73
N ILE A 348 -5.76 -2.02 -9.94
CA ILE A 348 -5.48 -0.62 -10.23
C ILE A 348 -4.26 -0.05 -9.50
N ASP A 349 -3.76 -0.69 -8.44
CA ASP A 349 -2.79 -0.10 -7.50
C ASP A 349 -1.51 0.40 -8.19
N TRP A 350 -1.06 -0.36 -9.19
CA TRP A 350 0.15 -0.04 -9.94
C TRP A 350 0.12 1.31 -10.66
N ALA A 351 -1.05 1.85 -10.98
CA ALA A 351 -1.16 3.13 -11.68
C ALA A 351 -1.66 4.27 -10.79
N ILE A 352 -1.87 4.05 -9.48
CA ILE A 352 -2.23 5.11 -8.54
C ILE A 352 -1.07 6.09 -8.32
N PRO A 353 0.20 5.64 -8.13
CA PRO A 353 1.32 6.56 -7.99
C PRO A 353 1.74 7.19 -9.33
N VAL A 354 1.75 8.51 -9.36
CA VAL A 354 2.16 9.32 -10.51
C VAL A 354 3.49 10.03 -10.21
N LEU A 355 4.36 10.06 -11.22
CA LEU A 355 5.65 10.75 -11.15
C LEU A 355 5.55 12.05 -11.94
N TYR A 356 5.69 13.18 -11.26
CA TYR A 356 5.99 14.47 -11.88
C TYR A 356 7.51 14.67 -11.87
N ALA A 357 8.12 14.90 -13.02
CA ALA A 357 9.55 15.19 -13.09
C ALA A 357 9.88 16.19 -14.21
N ARG A 358 10.83 17.09 -13.91
CA ARG A 358 11.35 18.07 -14.88
C ARG A 358 12.22 17.40 -15.94
N ASP A 359 13.00 16.40 -15.54
CA ASP A 359 13.79 15.54 -16.41
C ASP A 359 13.58 14.06 -16.02
N PRO A 360 12.91 13.25 -16.86
CA PRO A 360 12.68 11.84 -16.56
C PRO A 360 13.96 10.99 -16.59
N GLU A 361 15.03 11.46 -17.25
CA GLU A 361 16.33 10.77 -17.33
C GLU A 361 17.24 11.12 -16.15
N PHE A 362 16.78 11.98 -15.24
CA PHE A 362 17.52 12.34 -14.05
C PHE A 362 17.78 11.11 -13.17
N ARG A 363 19.00 11.03 -12.62
CA ARG A 363 19.48 9.96 -11.75
C ARG A 363 19.92 10.57 -10.43
N LEU A 364 19.35 10.11 -9.33
CA LEU A 364 19.72 10.59 -7.99
C LEU A 364 21.07 10.01 -7.56
N CYS A 365 21.27 8.71 -7.79
CA CYS A 365 22.51 8.01 -7.48
C CYS A 365 23.31 7.71 -8.74
N GLN A 366 24.63 7.66 -8.59
CA GLN A 366 25.49 7.06 -9.60
C GLN A 366 25.19 5.56 -9.74
N PRO A 367 25.16 5.00 -10.97
CA PRO A 367 25.05 3.56 -11.15
C PRO A 367 26.18 2.84 -10.40
N LEU A 368 25.83 1.83 -9.61
CA LEU A 368 26.83 1.02 -8.92
C LEU A 368 27.73 0.32 -9.96
N ALA A 369 29.04 0.51 -9.87
CA ALA A 369 30.02 -0.06 -10.80
C ALA A 369 29.98 -1.60 -10.87
N GLN A 370 29.48 -2.25 -9.81
CA GLN A 370 29.07 -3.64 -9.78
C GLN A 370 27.80 -3.75 -8.92
N PRO A 371 26.72 -4.41 -9.39
CA PRO A 371 25.60 -4.71 -8.52
C PRO A 371 26.12 -5.58 -7.37
N ARG A 372 25.99 -5.13 -6.12
CA ARG A 372 26.29 -5.96 -4.96
C ARG A 372 25.45 -7.23 -5.08
N ARG A 373 26.07 -8.36 -5.43
CA ARG A 373 25.41 -9.68 -5.44
C ARG A 373 24.73 -9.99 -4.09
N ALA A 374 25.23 -9.39 -3.01
CA ALA A 374 24.66 -9.47 -1.66
C ALA A 374 23.29 -8.76 -1.49
N ALA A 375 22.97 -7.73 -2.29
CA ALA A 375 21.69 -7.02 -2.15
C ALA A 375 20.51 -7.82 -2.76
N VAL A 376 20.76 -8.66 -3.75
CA VAL A 376 19.71 -9.49 -4.37
C VAL A 376 19.19 -10.58 -3.42
N GLY A 377 19.97 -10.93 -2.38
CA GLY A 377 19.55 -11.87 -1.33
C GLY A 377 18.86 -11.24 -0.11
N ALA A 378 18.71 -9.91 -0.07
CA ALA A 378 18.20 -9.16 1.09
C ALA A 378 16.80 -8.55 0.89
N MET A 379 16.14 -8.86 -0.22
CA MET A 379 14.67 -8.77 -0.27
C MET A 379 14.13 -9.99 0.50
N PRO A 380 13.08 -9.88 1.33
CA PRO A 380 12.27 -11.03 1.74
C PRO A 380 11.46 -11.52 0.52
N GLY A 381 12.18 -11.99 -0.50
CA GLY A 381 11.66 -12.80 -1.59
C GLY A 381 12.32 -14.16 -1.43
N ILE A 382 11.51 -15.16 -1.13
CA ILE A 382 11.84 -16.59 -1.00
C ILE A 382 13.13 -16.94 -1.75
N GLY A 383 14.22 -17.14 -1.00
CA GLY A 383 15.49 -17.58 -1.54
C GLY A 383 15.37 -19.01 -2.13
N PRO A 384 16.21 -19.38 -3.12
CA PRO A 384 16.10 -20.66 -3.83
C PRO A 384 16.49 -21.89 -2.99
N GLU A 385 16.88 -21.73 -1.73
CA GLU A 385 17.24 -22.85 -0.85
C GLU A 385 16.03 -23.72 -0.46
N ALA A 386 14.80 -23.24 -0.68
CA ALA A 386 13.60 -24.06 -0.54
C ALA A 386 13.36 -25.05 -1.72
N ALA A 387 14.13 -24.96 -2.81
CA ALA A 387 13.90 -25.78 -4.00
C ALA A 387 14.79 -27.04 -4.10
N ALA A 388 15.75 -27.24 -3.20
CA ALA A 388 16.72 -28.34 -3.27
C ALA A 388 16.58 -29.38 -2.14
N GLY A 389 15.35 -29.63 -1.68
CA GLY A 389 15.05 -30.61 -0.63
C GLY A 389 13.93 -31.59 -0.94
N LEU A 390 13.53 -31.75 -2.21
CA LEU A 390 12.57 -32.78 -2.60
C LEU A 390 13.25 -33.86 -3.44
N ARG A 391 13.76 -34.90 -2.77
CA ARG A 391 13.58 -36.30 -3.17
C ARG A 391 14.17 -37.27 -2.13
N ARG A 392 13.23 -38.06 -1.59
CA ARG A 392 13.35 -39.39 -0.97
C ARG A 392 14.06 -39.48 0.39
N GLY A 393 13.24 -39.56 1.44
CA GLY A 393 13.62 -40.16 2.71
C GLY A 393 12.45 -40.13 3.71
N ALA A 394 11.88 -41.32 3.99
CA ALA A 394 10.97 -41.71 5.07
C ALA A 394 9.80 -40.77 5.47
N ALA A 395 8.60 -41.33 5.61
CA ALA A 395 7.40 -40.65 6.10
C ALA A 395 7.61 -40.02 7.50
N LYS A 396 8.07 -38.77 7.55
CA LYS A 396 7.87 -37.87 8.69
C LYS A 396 6.47 -37.30 8.59
N THR A 397 5.73 -37.31 9.70
CA THR A 397 4.46 -36.61 9.86
C THR A 397 4.56 -35.18 9.32
N ARG A 398 3.67 -34.81 8.40
CA ARG A 398 3.65 -33.49 7.78
C ARG A 398 3.14 -32.47 8.79
N ARG A 399 4.01 -31.56 9.24
CA ARG A 399 3.63 -30.42 10.09
C ARG A 399 2.56 -29.56 9.41
N LEU A 400 1.62 -29.05 10.19
CA LEU A 400 0.65 -28.06 9.71
C LEU A 400 1.36 -26.72 9.52
N ARG A 401 1.37 -26.17 8.30
CA ARG A 401 2.05 -24.89 8.02
C ARG A 401 1.05 -23.76 8.08
N VAL A 402 1.31 -22.76 8.91
CA VAL A 402 0.46 -21.59 9.10
C VAL A 402 1.23 -20.35 8.69
N GLY A 403 0.71 -19.61 7.73
CA GLY A 403 1.22 -18.28 7.37
C GLY A 403 0.55 -17.22 8.24
N ILE A 404 1.32 -16.31 8.84
CA ILE A 404 0.79 -15.17 9.58
C ILE A 404 1.12 -13.89 8.80
N ALA A 405 0.09 -13.13 8.46
CA ALA A 405 0.20 -11.82 7.85
C ALA A 405 -0.32 -10.76 8.81
N ASP A 406 0.57 -9.88 9.24
CA ASP A 406 0.20 -8.64 9.90
C ASP A 406 0.07 -7.56 8.83
N ILE A 407 -1.18 -7.30 8.44
CA ILE A 407 -1.53 -6.46 7.28
C ILE A 407 -1.05 -5.02 7.47
N ASP A 408 -1.17 -4.52 8.70
CA ASP A 408 -0.97 -3.12 9.03
C ASP A 408 0.40 -2.89 9.71
N LEU A 409 1.24 -3.93 9.77
CA LEU A 409 2.54 -3.93 10.45
C LEU A 409 2.43 -3.42 11.91
N GLN A 410 1.37 -3.84 12.61
CA GLN A 410 1.14 -3.48 14.01
C GLN A 410 2.18 -4.12 14.94
N PHE A 411 2.57 -5.37 14.69
CA PHE A 411 3.44 -6.19 15.55
C PHE A 411 4.86 -6.25 14.98
N THR A 412 5.70 -5.29 15.35
CA THR A 412 7.08 -5.18 14.86
C THR A 412 7.97 -6.36 15.29
N GLU A 413 7.66 -7.02 16.41
CA GLU A 413 8.37 -8.19 16.95
C GLU A 413 7.80 -9.54 16.46
N LEU A 414 6.89 -9.54 15.48
CA LEU A 414 6.18 -10.75 15.02
C LEU A 414 7.13 -11.90 14.69
N GLU A 415 8.26 -11.64 14.01
CA GLU A 415 9.23 -12.70 13.70
C GLU A 415 9.80 -13.39 14.94
N GLY A 416 10.09 -12.63 16.00
CA GLY A 416 10.55 -13.17 17.28
C GLY A 416 9.47 -13.98 17.98
N ILE A 417 8.22 -13.51 17.92
CA ILE A 417 7.06 -14.22 18.47
C ILE A 417 6.88 -15.57 17.75
N LEU A 418 6.87 -15.58 16.42
CA LEU A 418 6.72 -16.80 15.62
C LEU A 418 7.88 -17.78 15.83
N ALA A 419 9.12 -17.28 15.95
CA ALA A 419 10.28 -18.10 16.26
C ALA A 419 10.12 -18.82 17.61
N ARG A 420 9.58 -18.13 18.63
CA ARG A 420 9.29 -18.73 19.93
C ARG A 420 8.16 -19.75 19.85
N LEU A 421 7.06 -19.46 19.16
CA LEU A 421 5.95 -20.41 18.95
C LEU A 421 6.42 -21.70 18.25
N ASN A 422 7.35 -21.58 17.30
CA ASN A 422 7.98 -22.73 16.65
C ASN A 422 8.92 -23.52 17.57
N SER A 423 9.52 -22.88 18.57
CA SER A 423 10.49 -23.52 19.47
C SER A 423 9.84 -24.37 20.57
N VAL A 424 8.57 -24.14 20.89
CA VAL A 424 7.87 -24.80 22.01
C VAL A 424 7.10 -26.06 21.62
N GLN A 425 6.98 -26.37 20.32
CA GLN A 425 6.26 -27.54 19.81
C GLN A 425 6.72 -27.93 18.38
N ASP A 426 6.38 -29.14 17.93
CA ASP A 426 6.87 -29.73 16.67
C ASP A 426 5.78 -30.07 15.63
N GLU A 427 4.51 -29.74 15.89
CA GLU A 427 3.36 -30.11 15.04
C GLU A 427 2.95 -29.01 14.06
N ILE A 428 3.16 -27.74 14.42
CA ILE A 428 2.76 -26.56 13.64
C ILE A 428 4.02 -25.76 13.27
N GLU A 429 4.15 -25.39 12.00
CA GLU A 429 5.17 -24.47 11.51
C GLU A 429 4.54 -23.12 11.21
N PHE A 430 4.88 -22.12 12.03
CA PHE A 430 4.48 -20.73 11.84
C PHE A 430 5.51 -19.98 11.02
N LYS A 431 5.08 -19.25 9.99
CA LYS A 431 5.95 -18.35 9.24
C LYS A 431 5.25 -17.04 8.93
N ARG A 432 6.01 -15.96 8.98
CA ARG A 432 5.53 -14.67 8.48
C ARG A 432 5.33 -14.77 6.96
N VAL A 433 4.22 -14.23 6.48
CA VAL A 433 3.91 -14.07 5.06
C VAL A 433 3.36 -12.67 4.84
N ASP A 434 3.58 -12.12 3.66
CA ASP A 434 3.02 -10.82 3.30
C ASP A 434 1.70 -11.02 2.57
N VAL A 435 0.63 -10.42 3.10
CA VAL A 435 -0.72 -10.40 2.53
C VAL A 435 -1.21 -8.96 2.55
N VAL A 436 -1.84 -8.53 1.46
CA VAL A 436 -2.52 -7.23 1.37
C VAL A 436 -4.01 -7.47 1.52
N VAL A 437 -4.67 -6.59 2.28
CA VAL A 437 -6.14 -6.54 2.32
C VAL A 437 -6.64 -6.05 0.97
N PRO A 438 -7.47 -6.84 0.27
CA PRO A 438 -8.00 -6.40 -1.01
C PRO A 438 -8.90 -5.15 -0.84
N LEU A 439 -8.75 -4.11 -1.68
CA LEU A 439 -9.69 -2.98 -1.75
C LEU A 439 -11.13 -3.47 -2.05
N GLY A 440 -12.13 -2.66 -1.70
CA GLY A 440 -13.54 -2.98 -1.94
C GLY A 440 -14.14 -4.06 -1.02
N VAL A 441 -13.39 -4.55 -0.02
CA VAL A 441 -13.95 -5.31 1.12
C VAL A 441 -14.50 -4.40 2.22
N TRP A 442 -14.22 -3.10 2.09
CA TRP A 442 -14.69 -2.05 2.98
C TRP A 442 -16.17 -1.76 2.74
N GLN A 443 -16.97 -1.85 3.80
CA GLN A 443 -18.37 -1.48 3.75
C GLN A 443 -18.67 -0.37 4.75
N LEU A 444 -19.40 0.64 4.25
CA LEU A 444 -20.02 1.66 5.07
C LEU A 444 -21.10 1.01 5.93
N ALA A 445 -20.99 1.11 7.25
CA ALA A 445 -22.03 0.62 8.14
C ALA A 445 -22.45 1.73 9.12
N GLY A 446 -23.62 2.33 8.83
CA GLY A 446 -24.44 3.07 9.77
C GLY A 446 -23.86 4.38 10.32
N ASP A 447 -24.68 5.42 10.27
CA ASP A 447 -24.49 6.65 11.02
C ASP A 447 -24.59 6.31 12.51
N THR A 448 -23.46 6.32 13.22
CA THR A 448 -23.47 6.32 14.69
C THR A 448 -23.34 7.76 15.15
N ASP A 449 -23.76 8.09 16.37
CA ASP A 449 -23.62 9.46 16.94
C ASP A 449 -22.15 9.98 16.95
N ALA A 450 -21.16 9.12 16.60
CA ALA A 450 -19.73 9.42 16.45
C ALA A 450 -19.22 9.51 14.99
N GLY A 451 -20.09 9.36 13.98
CA GLY A 451 -19.74 9.42 12.56
C GLY A 451 -19.82 8.09 11.80
N VAL A 452 -19.36 8.10 10.54
CA VAL A 452 -19.39 6.97 9.60
C VAL A 452 -18.22 6.02 9.86
N THR A 453 -18.49 4.77 10.21
CA THR A 453 -17.44 3.74 10.39
C THR A 453 -17.40 2.78 9.20
N HIS A 454 -16.21 2.58 8.64
CA HIS A 454 -15.96 1.61 7.56
C HIS A 454 -15.48 0.28 8.15
N TYR A 455 -16.17 -0.82 7.85
CA TYR A 455 -15.81 -2.15 8.33
C TYR A 455 -15.23 -3.01 7.22
N LEU A 456 -14.25 -3.85 7.59
CA LEU A 456 -13.81 -4.99 6.81
C LEU A 456 -14.85 -6.11 6.86
N HIS A 457 -15.28 -6.62 5.70
CA HIS A 457 -16.24 -7.73 5.62
C HIS A 457 -15.52 -9.08 5.51
N ALA A 458 -15.66 -9.91 6.55
CA ALA A 458 -14.89 -11.14 6.71
C ALA A 458 -15.07 -12.15 5.56
N GLU A 459 -16.32 -12.45 5.19
CA GLU A 459 -16.65 -13.38 4.11
C GLU A 459 -16.06 -12.94 2.76
N ARG A 460 -16.12 -11.64 2.46
CA ARG A 460 -15.56 -11.09 1.22
C ARG A 460 -14.04 -11.19 1.20
N ILE A 461 -13.39 -10.88 2.32
CA ILE A 461 -11.94 -11.01 2.47
C ILE A 461 -11.55 -12.46 2.22
N VAL A 462 -12.17 -13.40 2.93
CA VAL A 462 -11.82 -14.82 2.81
C VAL A 462 -12.12 -15.36 1.42
N GLU A 463 -13.21 -14.94 0.78
CA GLU A 463 -13.51 -15.32 -0.59
C GLU A 463 -12.43 -14.86 -1.58
N LYS A 464 -11.87 -13.65 -1.38
CA LYS A 464 -10.74 -13.14 -2.16
C LYS A 464 -9.42 -13.85 -1.80
N LEU A 465 -9.18 -14.17 -0.53
CA LEU A 465 -7.91 -14.73 -0.04
C LEU A 465 -7.83 -16.27 -0.11
N LYS A 466 -8.92 -16.99 -0.37
CA LYS A 466 -8.98 -18.47 -0.24
C LYS A 466 -7.94 -19.26 -1.04
N ARG A 467 -7.40 -18.68 -2.12
CA ARG A 467 -6.35 -19.32 -2.95
C ARG A 467 -4.92 -19.01 -2.47
N HIS A 468 -4.74 -17.99 -1.63
CA HIS A 468 -3.41 -17.55 -1.19
C HIS A 468 -2.64 -18.59 -0.36
N PRO A 469 -3.27 -19.34 0.57
CA PRO A 469 -2.55 -20.36 1.35
C PRO A 469 -1.74 -21.31 0.47
N SER A 470 -2.35 -21.83 -0.60
CA SER A 470 -1.68 -22.72 -1.55
C SER A 470 -0.51 -22.04 -2.28
N SER A 471 -0.68 -20.77 -2.70
CA SER A 471 0.38 -20.01 -3.39
C SER A 471 1.57 -19.67 -2.48
N LEU A 472 1.31 -19.46 -1.19
CA LEU A 472 2.31 -19.17 -0.16
C LEU A 472 2.95 -20.45 0.40
N GLY A 473 2.51 -21.63 -0.06
CA GLY A 473 2.99 -22.92 0.43
C GLY A 473 2.62 -23.18 1.90
N VAL A 474 1.48 -22.67 2.36
CA VAL A 474 0.92 -22.91 3.70
C VAL A 474 -0.40 -23.66 3.61
N ASP A 475 -0.79 -24.29 4.72
CA ASP A 475 -2.03 -25.04 4.84
C ASP A 475 -3.15 -24.15 5.41
N LEU A 476 -2.82 -23.16 6.26
CA LEU A 476 -3.73 -22.09 6.75
C LEU A 476 -3.07 -20.71 6.63
N LEU A 477 -3.88 -19.67 6.45
CA LEU A 477 -3.44 -18.27 6.50
C LEU A 477 -4.18 -17.51 7.62
N ALA A 478 -3.44 -16.94 8.55
CA ALA A 478 -3.96 -16.05 9.59
C ALA A 478 -3.61 -14.60 9.23
N CYS A 479 -4.61 -13.73 9.13
CA CYS A 479 -4.43 -12.31 8.85
C CYS A 479 -4.80 -11.49 10.08
N ILE A 480 -3.91 -10.62 10.52
CA ILE A 480 -4.08 -9.69 11.63
C ILE A 480 -4.24 -8.29 11.05
N THR A 481 -5.25 -7.54 11.52
CA THR A 481 -5.52 -6.17 11.09
C THR A 481 -5.92 -5.31 12.28
N THR A 482 -5.60 -4.02 12.17
CA THR A 482 -6.06 -2.97 13.08
C THR A 482 -7.46 -2.50 12.75
N HIS A 483 -8.05 -2.86 11.62
CA HIS A 483 -9.33 -2.33 11.16
C HIS A 483 -10.55 -3.05 11.74
N PRO A 484 -11.71 -2.36 11.91
CA PRO A 484 -12.90 -2.98 12.47
C PRO A 484 -13.43 -4.07 11.54
N LEU A 485 -13.64 -5.27 12.07
CA LEU A 485 -14.10 -6.45 11.32
C LEU A 485 -15.57 -6.72 11.59
N ARG A 486 -16.31 -7.13 10.55
CA ARG A 486 -17.68 -7.62 10.65
C ARG A 486 -17.89 -8.85 9.78
N ASP A 487 -18.91 -9.62 10.12
CA ASP A 487 -19.49 -10.65 9.25
C ASP A 487 -20.92 -10.25 8.86
N ASP A 488 -21.68 -11.13 8.20
CA ASP A 488 -23.06 -10.85 7.80
C ASP A 488 -24.00 -10.54 8.99
N ASN A 489 -23.65 -10.98 10.21
CA ASN A 489 -24.53 -10.98 11.38
C ASN A 489 -24.01 -10.14 12.56
N ILE A 490 -22.70 -9.94 12.68
CA ILE A 490 -22.03 -9.41 13.86
C ILE A 490 -21.02 -8.34 13.44
N TYR A 491 -21.11 -7.18 14.08
CA TYR A 491 -20.15 -6.09 13.98
C TYR A 491 -19.10 -6.19 15.08
N ASN A 492 -17.93 -5.58 14.85
CA ASN A 492 -16.86 -5.47 15.85
C ASN A 492 -16.31 -6.82 16.29
N LEU A 493 -16.13 -7.73 15.33
CA LEU A 493 -15.47 -9.01 15.58
C LEU A 493 -13.98 -8.79 15.89
N TYR A 494 -13.45 -9.57 16.81
CA TYR A 494 -12.01 -9.63 17.10
C TYR A 494 -11.34 -10.85 16.45
N GLY A 495 -12.11 -11.89 16.16
CA GLY A 495 -11.65 -13.09 15.45
C GLY A 495 -12.75 -13.66 14.57
N TRP A 496 -12.38 -14.20 13.41
CA TRP A 496 -13.30 -14.83 12.45
C TRP A 496 -12.59 -15.93 11.65
N TRP A 497 -13.32 -16.99 11.32
CA TRP A 497 -12.88 -18.06 10.43
C TRP A 497 -14.10 -18.66 9.72
N SER A 498 -13.87 -19.36 8.62
CA SER A 498 -14.95 -19.91 7.79
C SER A 498 -15.52 -21.22 8.32
N GLY A 499 -14.69 -22.03 9.00
CA GLY A 499 -15.01 -23.42 9.33
C GLY A 499 -15.03 -24.36 8.11
N GLU A 500 -14.81 -23.83 6.89
CA GLU A 500 -14.83 -24.58 5.63
C GLU A 500 -13.41 -24.96 5.22
N LYS A 501 -13.22 -26.20 4.76
CA LYS A 501 -11.91 -26.71 4.35
C LYS A 501 -11.36 -25.98 3.11
N GLU A 502 -12.25 -25.54 2.23
CA GLU A 502 -11.95 -24.81 0.99
C GLU A 502 -11.57 -23.35 1.22
N ARG A 503 -11.78 -22.82 2.44
CA ARG A 503 -11.50 -21.44 2.83
C ARG A 503 -10.62 -21.37 4.09
N PRO A 504 -9.34 -21.81 4.01
CA PRO A 504 -8.45 -21.91 5.16
C PRO A 504 -7.82 -20.54 5.55
N VAL A 505 -8.66 -19.55 5.81
CA VAL A 505 -8.27 -18.19 6.19
C VAL A 505 -8.90 -17.80 7.53
N LEU A 506 -8.07 -17.33 8.45
CA LEU A 506 -8.43 -16.80 9.75
C LEU A 506 -8.21 -15.28 9.73
N LEU A 507 -9.12 -14.51 10.31
CA LEU A 507 -9.01 -13.06 10.43
C LEU A 507 -9.05 -12.67 11.91
N PHE A 508 -8.13 -11.81 12.31
CA PHE A 508 -8.04 -11.28 13.66
C PHE A 508 -7.98 -9.76 13.60
N SER A 509 -8.87 -9.07 14.31
CA SER A 509 -8.92 -7.62 14.36
C SER A 509 -8.54 -7.15 15.76
N THR A 510 -7.58 -6.23 15.83
CA THR A 510 -7.17 -5.53 17.06
C THR A 510 -7.88 -4.18 17.23
N TRP A 511 -8.84 -3.84 16.36
CA TRP A 511 -9.49 -2.52 16.37
C TRP A 511 -10.11 -2.20 17.73
N ASN A 512 -9.70 -1.11 18.35
CA ASN A 512 -10.20 -0.67 19.67
C ASN A 512 -10.05 -1.73 20.78
N LEU A 513 -9.16 -2.70 20.59
CA LEU A 513 -8.67 -3.58 21.63
C LEU A 513 -7.33 -2.97 22.04
N ALA A 514 -7.24 -2.42 23.26
CA ALA A 514 -6.02 -1.82 23.80
C ALA A 514 -4.94 -2.89 24.09
N ILE A 515 -4.52 -3.60 23.05
CA ILE A 515 -3.56 -4.70 23.06
C ILE A 515 -2.16 -4.08 22.96
N PRO A 516 -1.23 -4.43 23.87
CA PRO A 516 0.17 -4.05 23.73
C PRO A 516 0.74 -4.57 22.41
N THR A 517 1.45 -3.73 21.65
CA THR A 517 2.04 -4.14 20.37
C THR A 517 3.48 -4.68 20.51
N LEU A 518 4.08 -4.50 21.69
CA LEU A 518 5.45 -4.91 22.04
C LEU A 518 5.48 -5.80 23.29
N GLY A 519 6.52 -6.63 23.41
CA GLY A 519 6.81 -7.41 24.62
C GLY A 519 6.02 -8.72 24.77
N GLU A 520 6.16 -9.39 25.92
CA GLU A 520 5.59 -10.73 26.16
C GLU A 520 4.06 -10.78 26.04
N LEU A 521 3.37 -9.68 26.39
CA LEU A 521 1.91 -9.59 26.31
C LEU A 521 1.41 -9.63 24.87
N SER A 522 2.12 -8.98 23.92
CA SER A 522 1.75 -9.01 22.50
C SER A 522 1.91 -10.42 21.93
N GLY A 523 3.02 -11.09 22.27
CA GLY A 523 3.27 -12.49 21.93
C GLY A 523 2.20 -13.43 22.48
N ARG A 524 1.73 -13.20 23.71
CA ARG A 524 0.65 -14.00 24.32
C ARG A 524 -0.69 -13.81 23.61
N VAL A 525 -1.07 -12.58 23.29
CA VAL A 525 -2.34 -12.32 22.58
C VAL A 525 -2.33 -13.00 21.21
N ILE A 526 -1.24 -12.89 20.45
CA ILE A 526 -1.07 -13.58 19.17
C ILE A 526 -1.16 -15.09 19.35
N ALA A 527 -0.49 -15.67 20.35
CA ALA A 527 -0.55 -17.10 20.62
C ALA A 527 -1.98 -17.57 20.94
N ASN A 528 -2.68 -16.84 21.80
CA ASN A 528 -4.05 -17.14 22.21
C ASN A 528 -5.02 -17.12 21.02
N GLU A 529 -4.98 -16.06 20.21
CA GLU A 529 -5.85 -15.91 19.03
C GLU A 529 -5.54 -16.95 17.96
N LEU A 530 -4.26 -17.21 17.67
CA LEU A 530 -3.87 -18.25 16.72
C LEU A 530 -4.36 -19.62 17.16
N VAL A 531 -4.19 -19.99 18.44
CA VAL A 531 -4.68 -21.28 18.95
C VAL A 531 -6.19 -21.36 18.85
N ALA A 532 -6.93 -20.33 19.27
CA ALA A 532 -8.39 -20.30 19.19
C ALA A 532 -8.88 -20.49 17.74
N GLY A 533 -8.36 -19.70 16.80
CA GLY A 533 -8.77 -19.74 15.40
C GLY A 533 -8.36 -21.04 14.69
N ILE A 534 -7.14 -21.53 14.88
CA ILE A 534 -6.66 -22.77 14.26
C ILE A 534 -7.46 -23.96 14.80
N ALA A 535 -7.63 -24.06 16.12
CA ALA A 535 -8.37 -25.17 16.72
C ALA A 535 -9.84 -25.16 16.27
N ALA A 536 -10.49 -23.99 16.21
CA ALA A 536 -11.87 -23.88 15.75
C ALA A 536 -12.00 -24.25 14.27
N GLN A 537 -11.13 -23.72 13.40
CA GLN A 537 -11.14 -24.02 11.97
C GLN A 537 -10.95 -25.52 11.68
N LEU A 538 -10.03 -26.18 12.39
CA LEU A 538 -9.78 -27.61 12.21
C LEU A 538 -10.94 -28.47 12.74
N LEU A 539 -11.55 -28.07 13.87
CA LEU A 539 -12.70 -28.79 14.44
C LEU A 539 -13.95 -28.68 13.54
N GLU A 540 -14.26 -27.48 13.06
CA GLU A 540 -15.47 -27.22 12.27
C GLU A 540 -15.34 -27.81 10.85
N SER A 541 -14.16 -27.74 10.23
CA SER A 541 -13.93 -28.35 8.90
C SER A 541 -13.95 -29.88 8.90
N GLY A 542 -13.82 -30.51 10.09
CA GLY A 542 -14.00 -31.95 10.29
C GLY A 542 -15.46 -32.40 10.40
N GLY A 543 -16.44 -31.48 10.28
CA GLY A 543 -17.86 -31.75 10.51
C GLY A 543 -18.28 -31.64 11.98
N GLY A 544 -17.45 -31.01 12.82
CA GLY A 544 -17.76 -30.71 14.22
C GLY A 544 -18.82 -29.62 14.40
N GLN A 545 -19.40 -29.55 15.60
CA GLN A 545 -20.27 -28.43 16.01
C GLN A 545 -19.45 -27.15 16.21
N ARG A 546 -20.10 -25.98 16.14
CA ARG A 546 -19.49 -24.67 16.37
C ARG A 546 -18.66 -24.68 17.65
N ALA A 547 -17.37 -24.34 17.54
CA ALA A 547 -16.41 -24.48 18.63
C ALA A 547 -16.69 -23.51 19.79
N ILE A 548 -17.17 -22.32 19.45
CA ILE A 548 -17.30 -21.18 20.35
C ILE A 548 -18.51 -21.28 21.27
N HIS A 549 -18.31 -20.95 22.54
CA HIS A 549 -19.33 -20.96 23.59
C HIS A 549 -19.41 -19.63 24.35
N LYS A 550 -20.60 -19.29 24.84
CA LYS A 550 -20.85 -18.07 25.66
C LYS A 550 -20.89 -18.32 27.17
N GLN A 551 -20.94 -19.59 27.57
CA GLN A 551 -21.05 -20.02 28.97
C GLN A 551 -19.89 -20.98 29.27
N GLY A 552 -19.38 -21.01 30.51
CA GLY A 552 -18.22 -21.83 30.89
C GLY A 552 -17.03 -20.99 31.32
N ALA A 553 -15.84 -21.60 31.33
CA ALA A 553 -14.62 -20.93 31.78
C ALA A 553 -14.20 -19.82 30.81
N LYS A 554 -14.07 -18.59 31.32
CA LYS A 554 -13.59 -17.43 30.55
C LYS A 554 -12.12 -17.55 30.11
N SER A 555 -11.37 -18.44 30.74
CA SER A 555 -9.99 -18.78 30.39
C SER A 555 -9.88 -19.85 29.29
N CYS A 556 -10.99 -20.32 28.72
CA CYS A 556 -10.98 -21.21 27.57
C CYS A 556 -10.77 -20.41 26.27
N PRO A 557 -9.88 -20.85 25.34
CA PRO A 557 -9.73 -20.23 24.03
C PRO A 557 -11.02 -20.17 23.19
N PHE A 558 -12.01 -21.04 23.47
CA PHE A 558 -13.30 -21.04 22.78
C PHE A 558 -14.39 -20.19 23.46
N TYR A 559 -14.06 -19.49 24.54
CA TYR A 559 -15.01 -18.56 25.15
C TYR A 559 -15.18 -17.31 24.27
N PHE A 560 -16.43 -16.97 23.96
CA PHE A 560 -16.76 -15.78 23.17
C PHE A 560 -16.64 -14.51 24.03
N ASN A 561 -15.61 -13.71 23.77
CA ASN A 561 -15.38 -12.42 24.42
C ASN A 561 -16.30 -11.34 23.82
N GLN A 562 -17.59 -11.38 24.19
CA GLN A 562 -18.62 -10.48 23.65
C GLN A 562 -18.33 -8.99 23.95
N GLU A 563 -17.74 -8.70 25.11
CA GLU A 563 -17.42 -7.33 25.54
C GLU A 563 -16.10 -6.81 24.96
N ARG A 564 -15.36 -7.65 24.21
CA ARG A 564 -14.06 -7.31 23.64
C ARG A 564 -13.07 -6.82 24.70
N ASP A 565 -13.07 -7.45 25.87
CA ASP A 565 -12.17 -7.12 26.96
C ASP A 565 -10.73 -7.54 26.61
N ALA A 566 -9.81 -6.58 26.48
CA ALA A 566 -8.41 -6.84 26.15
C ALA A 566 -7.71 -7.70 27.23
N ALA A 567 -8.11 -7.58 28.51
CA ALA A 567 -7.54 -8.39 29.58
C ALA A 567 -7.89 -9.88 29.42
N GLN A 568 -9.05 -10.17 28.82
CA GLN A 568 -9.45 -11.54 28.52
C GLN A 568 -8.62 -12.14 27.37
N LEU A 569 -8.14 -11.33 26.43
CA LEU A 569 -7.28 -11.78 25.33
C LEU A 569 -5.82 -11.96 25.76
N SER A 570 -5.37 -11.21 26.76
CA SER A 570 -3.98 -11.20 27.26
C SER A 570 -3.74 -12.05 28.52
N GLN A 571 -4.80 -12.62 29.11
CA GLN A 571 -4.64 -13.57 30.21
C GLN A 571 -4.12 -14.94 29.72
N PRO A 572 -3.53 -15.76 30.60
CA PRO A 572 -3.23 -17.16 30.29
C PRO A 572 -4.52 -17.95 30.00
N LEU A 573 -4.56 -18.65 28.86
CA LEU A 573 -5.70 -19.48 28.46
C LEU A 573 -5.37 -20.97 28.52
N ARG A 574 -6.40 -21.79 28.73
CA ARG A 574 -6.37 -23.27 28.70
C ARG A 574 -7.73 -23.81 28.29
N PHE A 575 -7.79 -24.81 27.42
CA PHE A 575 -9.05 -25.46 27.09
C PHE A 575 -9.69 -26.06 28.34
N ASP A 576 -10.99 -25.83 28.52
CA ASP A 576 -11.76 -26.54 29.54
C ASP A 576 -11.89 -28.03 29.19
N ALA A 577 -12.29 -28.84 30.18
CA ALA A 577 -12.35 -30.29 30.01
C ALA A 577 -13.24 -30.73 28.83
N GLY A 578 -14.37 -30.05 28.62
CA GLY A 578 -15.32 -30.38 27.56
C GLY A 578 -14.77 -30.01 26.17
N CYS A 579 -14.14 -28.85 26.04
CA CYS A 579 -13.50 -28.42 24.80
C CYS A 579 -12.29 -29.30 24.46
N ARG A 580 -11.48 -29.66 25.47
CA ARG A 580 -10.33 -30.56 25.27
C ARG A 580 -10.76 -31.96 24.83
N GLU A 581 -11.82 -32.50 25.43
CA GLU A 581 -12.40 -33.79 25.01
C GLU A 581 -12.90 -33.75 23.56
N LYS A 582 -13.61 -32.68 23.18
CA LYS A 582 -14.05 -32.48 21.78
C LYS A 582 -12.88 -32.44 20.80
N LEU A 583 -11.81 -31.72 21.14
CA LEU A 583 -10.61 -31.64 20.31
C LEU A 583 -9.95 -33.00 20.15
N LEU A 584 -9.75 -33.75 21.24
CA LEU A 584 -9.18 -35.10 21.19
C LEU A 584 -10.06 -36.12 20.44
N GLY A 585 -11.37 -35.87 20.37
CA GLY A 585 -12.29 -36.70 19.60
C GLY A 585 -12.13 -36.56 18.09
N GLN A 586 -11.53 -35.47 17.58
CA GLN A 586 -11.44 -35.18 16.14
C GLN A 586 -10.02 -34.90 15.64
N LEU A 587 -9.10 -34.50 16.53
CA LEU A 587 -7.74 -34.10 16.19
C LEU A 587 -6.70 -35.04 16.85
N PRO A 588 -5.51 -35.21 16.25
CA PRO A 588 -4.43 -35.98 16.87
C PRO A 588 -4.02 -35.41 18.23
N ALA A 589 -3.77 -36.28 19.21
CA ALA A 589 -3.39 -35.87 20.57
C ALA A 589 -2.14 -34.96 20.59
N ALA A 590 -1.13 -35.26 19.76
CA ALA A 590 0.08 -34.44 19.65
C ALA A 590 -0.21 -32.99 19.23
N LEU A 591 -1.20 -32.78 18.35
CA LEU A 591 -1.62 -31.44 17.94
C LEU A 591 -2.36 -30.70 19.06
N VAL A 592 -3.17 -31.41 19.85
CA VAL A 592 -3.84 -30.83 21.03
C VAL A 592 -2.82 -30.43 22.09
N ASP A 593 -1.81 -31.26 22.34
CA ASP A 593 -0.72 -30.94 23.28
C ASP A 593 0.17 -29.80 22.76
N ALA A 594 0.33 -29.67 21.43
CA ALA A 594 0.96 -28.50 20.82
C ALA A 594 0.17 -27.21 21.10
N PHE A 595 -1.17 -27.25 21.04
CA PHE A 595 -1.97 -26.07 21.43
C PHE A 595 -1.76 -25.69 22.90
N ASP A 596 -1.71 -26.66 23.81
CA ASP A 596 -1.43 -26.40 25.23
C ASP A 596 -0.04 -25.75 25.42
N SER A 597 0.96 -26.18 24.64
CA SER A 597 2.32 -25.62 24.66
C SER A 597 2.37 -24.19 24.11
N LEU A 598 1.63 -23.90 23.04
CA LEU A 598 1.54 -22.56 22.45
C LEU A 598 0.87 -21.56 23.39
N LEU A 599 -0.21 -21.95 24.07
CA LEU A 599 -0.87 -21.11 25.09
C LEU A 599 0.05 -20.81 26.28
N GLY A 600 1.00 -21.71 26.57
CA GLY A 600 2.02 -21.55 27.61
C GLY A 600 3.27 -20.79 27.16
N ALA A 601 3.43 -20.45 25.88
CA ALA A 601 4.69 -19.95 25.33
C ALA A 601 5.15 -18.63 25.97
N PHE A 602 4.22 -17.80 26.44
CA PHE A 602 4.45 -16.45 26.98
C PHE A 602 3.99 -16.31 28.44
N ALA A 603 4.27 -17.31 29.28
CA ALA A 603 3.73 -17.39 30.65
C ALA A 603 4.33 -16.39 31.67
N ASN A 604 5.50 -15.77 31.40
CA ASN A 604 6.27 -15.00 32.38
C ASN A 604 6.16 -13.47 32.21
N GLY A 605 4.95 -12.95 32.07
CA GLY A 605 4.71 -11.51 32.20
C GLY A 605 4.46 -11.16 33.66
N THR A 606 5.51 -10.95 34.45
CA THR A 606 5.44 -10.05 35.60
C THR A 606 5.58 -8.64 35.05
N ASP A 607 4.47 -7.89 35.01
CA ASP A 607 4.55 -6.43 35.07
C ASP A 607 5.10 -6.00 36.44
#